data_AF-A0A516HAU7-F1
#
_entry.id   AF-A0A516HAU7-F1
#
_cell.length_a   1.000
_cell.length_b   1.000
_cell.length_c   1.000
_cell.angle_alpha   90.00
_cell.angle_beta   90.00
_cell.angle_gamma   90.00
#
_symmetry.space_group_name_H-M   'P 1'
#
loop_
_entity.id
_entity.type
_entity.pdbx_description
1 polymer ?
#
loop_
_entity_poly.entity_id
_entity_poly.type
_entity_poly.pdbx_seq_one_letter_code
_entity_poly.pdbx_strand_id
1 'polypeptide(L)'
;MNLGPNSELCTNLMGLVLSGFFNSSAFIIANDSPQKRWQSKGMIMRILRLLFVFVVTGCASTDKKTAEAPAETKQETILSEAVFAKEGAQLPKATVTKPYMVELENLLRKGVAASAEDYQRLRVSYAHSDGYQPYLNPEYAYIESAFASMNEENWSQCVGYASRAIDVNYTNLNGQYLSMVCNFELGNVGLGEQHKLALDGFIEAIWSTGDGKSETTAFHTYTTDELRAFIHLHGLEIISQSLLHGDNGVYDLMDVKNPETNEQTELYFNITHQFSSGLAGLED
;
A
#
# COMPACT_ATOMS: atom_id res chain seq x y z
N MET A 1 -23.48 12.67 72.18
CA MET A 1 -22.74 13.70 72.95
C MET A 1 -21.33 13.19 73.15
N ASN A 2 -20.32 14.03 72.85
CA ASN A 2 -18.90 13.96 73.23
C ASN A 2 -18.11 12.66 72.93
N LEU A 3 -16.81 12.69 72.66
CA LEU A 3 -15.84 13.70 72.20
C LEU A 3 -14.64 12.89 71.63
N GLY A 4 -13.82 13.45 70.73
CA GLY A 4 -12.49 12.87 70.42
C GLY A 4 -11.45 13.28 71.48
N PRO A 5 -10.17 13.47 71.12
CA PRO A 5 -9.48 13.16 69.86
C PRO A 5 -8.03 12.64 70.05
N ASN A 6 -7.21 12.68 68.97
CA ASN A 6 -5.73 12.76 68.97
C ASN A 6 -4.92 11.53 69.50
N SER A 7 -3.63 11.33 69.17
CA SER A 7 -2.76 11.68 68.02
C SER A 7 -1.35 11.14 68.34
N GLU A 8 -0.57 10.61 67.38
CA GLU A 8 0.90 10.75 67.39
C GLU A 8 1.60 10.27 66.11
N LEU A 9 2.69 10.95 65.74
CA LEU A 9 3.68 10.55 64.73
C LEU A 9 4.91 9.95 65.45
N CYS A 10 5.65 9.04 64.80
CA CYS A 10 7.09 9.23 64.46
C CYS A 10 7.82 7.95 64.00
N THR A 11 8.33 8.01 62.76
CA THR A 11 9.74 7.84 62.35
C THR A 11 10.65 6.78 63.01
N ASN A 12 11.18 5.83 62.21
CA ASN A 12 12.54 5.21 62.22
C ASN A 12 12.53 3.82 61.48
N LEU A 13 13.60 3.26 60.89
CA LEU A 13 14.91 3.74 60.39
C LEU A 13 15.55 2.62 59.48
N MET A 14 16.29 3.02 58.42
CA MET A 14 17.40 2.35 57.67
C MET A 14 17.69 0.82 57.62
N GLY A 15 18.18 0.38 56.44
CA GLY A 15 19.25 -0.65 56.26
C GLY A 15 18.86 -1.86 55.37
N LEU A 16 19.26 -2.00 54.08
CA LEU A 16 20.57 -2.49 53.55
C LEU A 16 21.10 -3.78 54.23
N VAL A 17 21.58 -4.84 53.55
CA VAL A 17 22.59 -4.95 52.46
C VAL A 17 22.44 -6.27 51.65
N LEU A 18 22.86 -6.28 50.36
CA LEU A 18 23.58 -7.35 49.57
C LEU A 18 23.32 -7.07 48.06
N SER A 19 24.22 -6.55 47.19
CA SER A 19 25.55 -7.00 46.69
C SER A 19 25.60 -8.46 46.20
N GLY A 20 25.99 -8.84 44.98
CA GLY A 20 26.39 -8.12 43.73
C GLY A 20 25.96 -8.95 42.48
N PHE A 21 26.67 -9.09 41.35
CA PHE A 21 27.95 -8.53 40.85
C PHE A 21 28.11 -8.91 39.32
N PHE A 22 28.82 -8.10 38.51
CA PHE A 22 29.24 -8.33 37.08
C PHE A 22 28.13 -8.42 36.00
N ASN A 23 28.32 -8.00 34.73
CA ASN A 23 29.47 -7.37 34.04
C ASN A 23 29.03 -6.32 32.98
N SER A 24 29.99 -5.57 32.44
CA SER A 24 29.82 -4.35 31.64
C SER A 24 29.59 -4.51 30.13
N SER A 25 29.19 -3.39 29.51
CA SER A 25 29.49 -2.93 28.14
C SER A 25 28.69 -3.49 26.96
N ALA A 26 27.71 -2.71 26.50
CA ALA A 26 27.43 -2.54 25.07
C ALA A 26 26.92 -1.10 24.79
N PHE A 27 27.40 -0.54 23.68
CA PHE A 27 27.19 0.85 23.25
C PHE A 27 25.79 1.01 22.63
N ILE A 28 24.96 1.94 23.12
CA ILE A 28 23.64 2.22 22.50
C ILE A 28 23.84 3.16 21.31
N ILE A 29 23.74 2.62 20.09
CA ILE A 29 23.33 3.37 18.91
C ILE A 29 21.93 2.90 18.57
N ALA A 30 20.94 3.77 18.76
CA ALA A 30 19.56 3.48 18.39
C ALA A 30 19.44 3.52 16.86
N ASN A 31 19.32 2.34 16.25
CA ASN A 31 18.94 2.21 14.84
C ASN A 31 17.40 2.25 14.75
N ASP A 32 16.84 3.45 14.75
CA ASP A 32 15.39 3.66 14.68
C ASP A 32 14.93 3.43 13.22
N SER A 33 14.16 2.37 12.98
CA SER A 33 13.77 1.96 11.63
C SER A 33 12.84 3.00 10.97
N PRO A 34 13.00 3.32 9.67
CA PRO A 34 12.23 4.38 9.01
C PRO A 34 10.70 4.25 9.08
N GLN A 35 10.18 3.03 9.26
CA GLN A 35 8.75 2.73 9.22
C GLN A 35 7.91 3.51 10.25
N LYS A 36 8.44 3.80 11.45
CA LYS A 36 7.68 4.51 12.50
C LYS A 36 7.32 5.97 12.16
N ARG A 37 7.96 6.58 11.16
CA ARG A 37 7.77 8.01 10.85
C ARG A 37 6.53 8.30 10.01
N TRP A 38 5.99 7.30 9.31
CA TRP A 38 5.00 7.50 8.25
C TRP A 38 3.54 7.45 8.72
N GLN A 39 3.20 6.59 9.69
CA GLN A 39 1.82 6.50 10.22
C GLN A 39 1.36 7.77 10.95
N SER A 40 2.27 8.65 11.40
CA SER A 40 1.92 9.85 12.16
C SER A 40 1.50 11.06 11.31
N LYS A 41 1.70 11.05 9.98
CA LYS A 41 1.62 12.29 9.18
C LYS A 41 0.63 12.28 8.01
N GLY A 42 0.15 11.12 7.56
CA GLY A 42 -0.82 11.04 6.46
C GLY A 42 -2.29 11.35 6.84
N MET A 43 -2.66 11.22 8.12
CA MET A 43 -4.07 11.05 8.52
C MET A 43 -4.65 12.16 9.42
N ILE A 44 -3.94 13.26 9.69
CA ILE A 44 -4.38 14.33 10.63
C ILE A 44 -4.28 15.73 10.00
N MET A 45 -4.65 15.90 8.73
CA MET A 45 -4.61 17.24 8.09
C MET A 45 -5.78 17.56 7.14
N ARG A 46 -6.97 17.01 7.38
CA ARG A 46 -8.24 17.48 6.76
C ARG A 46 -9.43 17.73 7.71
N ILE A 47 -9.25 17.64 9.04
CA ILE A 47 -10.29 17.98 10.03
C ILE A 47 -9.83 19.13 10.96
N LEU A 48 -9.61 20.33 10.41
CA LEU A 48 -9.51 21.55 11.22
C LEU A 48 -9.79 22.87 10.46
N ARG A 49 -10.87 22.92 9.66
CA ARG A 49 -11.42 24.19 9.15
C ARG A 49 -12.95 24.15 9.09
N LEU A 50 -13.62 24.35 10.24
CA LEU A 50 -15.01 24.82 10.31
C LEU A 50 -15.35 25.32 11.73
N LEU A 51 -14.70 26.41 12.15
CA LEU A 51 -15.15 27.25 13.24
C LEU A 51 -15.00 28.72 12.81
N PHE A 52 -16.01 29.22 12.10
CA PHE A 52 -16.21 30.66 11.95
C PHE A 52 -17.63 31.02 12.37
N VAL A 53 -17.71 31.66 13.53
CA VAL A 53 -18.95 32.18 14.08
C VAL A 53 -19.32 33.45 13.31
N PHE A 54 -20.53 33.50 12.77
CA PHE A 54 -21.21 34.76 12.48
C PHE A 54 -22.63 34.74 13.05
N VAL A 55 -22.78 35.37 14.20
CA VAL A 55 -24.08 35.79 14.72
C VAL A 55 -24.40 37.15 14.09
N VAL A 56 -25.41 37.21 13.22
CA VAL A 56 -26.10 38.46 12.88
C VAL A 56 -27.59 38.19 12.87
N THR A 57 -28.29 38.71 13.87
CA THR A 57 -29.75 38.82 13.89
C THR A 57 -30.20 39.95 12.97
N GLY A 58 -31.18 39.68 12.10
CA GLY A 58 -31.79 40.69 11.24
C GLY A 58 -33.19 40.28 10.81
N CYS A 59 -34.20 40.89 11.44
CA CYS A 59 -35.59 40.73 11.00
C CYS A 59 -35.90 41.71 9.85
N ALA A 60 -36.34 41.20 8.71
CA ALA A 60 -37.06 41.98 7.71
C ALA A 60 -38.06 41.07 6.97
N SER A 61 -39.23 41.63 6.65
CA SER A 61 -40.34 40.93 6.01
C SER A 61 -40.67 41.64 4.70
N THR A 62 -40.74 40.91 3.58
CA THR A 62 -41.92 40.90 2.67
C THR A 62 -41.79 39.92 1.50
N ASP A 63 -42.97 39.57 0.97
CA ASP A 63 -43.30 39.16 -0.39
C ASP A 63 -42.91 37.77 -0.95
N LYS A 64 -43.96 36.95 -1.03
CA LYS A 64 -44.06 35.79 -1.92
C LYS A 64 -43.82 36.18 -3.37
N LYS A 65 -42.85 35.52 -4.02
CA LYS A 65 -42.94 35.19 -5.44
C LYS A 65 -42.90 33.68 -5.61
N THR A 66 -43.97 33.14 -6.21
CA THR A 66 -44.02 31.76 -6.68
C THR A 66 -42.94 31.58 -7.75
N ALA A 67 -41.93 30.77 -7.45
CA ALA A 67 -40.97 30.29 -8.43
C ALA A 67 -41.28 28.83 -8.73
N GLU A 68 -41.47 28.54 -10.01
CA GLU A 68 -41.82 27.23 -10.54
C GLU A 68 -40.61 26.29 -10.42
N ALA A 69 -40.82 25.07 -9.92
CA ALA A 69 -39.72 24.15 -9.70
C ALA A 69 -39.16 23.63 -11.05
N PRO A 70 -37.85 23.72 -11.31
CA PRO A 70 -37.25 23.01 -12.43
C PRO A 70 -37.33 21.50 -12.16
N ALA A 71 -37.81 20.74 -13.14
CA ALA A 71 -37.94 19.30 -13.02
C ALA A 71 -36.55 18.63 -12.86
N GLU A 72 -36.43 17.71 -11.91
CA GLU A 72 -35.25 16.86 -11.76
C GLU A 72 -35.09 15.96 -13.00
N THR A 73 -34.09 16.27 -13.82
CA THR A 73 -33.71 15.43 -14.96
C THR A 73 -33.04 14.15 -14.44
N LYS A 74 -33.82 13.07 -14.28
CA LYS A 74 -33.31 11.71 -13.98
C LYS A 74 -32.47 11.15 -15.13
N GLN A 75 -31.24 11.65 -15.30
CA GLN A 75 -30.41 11.31 -16.47
C GLN A 75 -28.91 11.26 -16.19
N GLU A 76 -28.50 10.94 -14.96
CA GLU A 76 -27.11 10.57 -14.63
C GLU A 76 -26.92 9.06 -14.34
N THR A 77 -28.01 8.30 -14.17
CA THR A 77 -27.95 6.87 -13.77
C THR A 77 -27.92 5.88 -14.95
N ILE A 78 -27.89 6.35 -16.21
CA ILE A 78 -27.97 5.48 -17.41
C ILE A 78 -26.65 5.48 -18.23
N LEU A 79 -25.75 6.46 -18.02
CA LEU A 79 -24.46 6.49 -18.71
C LEU A 79 -23.42 5.53 -18.12
N SER A 80 -23.55 5.09 -16.86
CA SER A 80 -22.63 4.10 -16.29
C SER A 80 -22.80 2.72 -16.91
N GLU A 81 -24.03 2.17 -16.93
CA GLU A 81 -24.30 0.83 -17.49
C GLU A 81 -23.97 0.71 -18.98
N ALA A 82 -24.15 1.79 -19.76
CA ALA A 82 -23.88 1.79 -21.19
C ALA A 82 -22.39 1.70 -21.55
N VAL A 83 -21.48 2.11 -20.65
CA VAL A 83 -20.01 1.97 -20.84
C VAL A 83 -19.58 0.53 -20.56
N PHE A 84 -20.17 -0.13 -19.57
CA PHE A 84 -19.87 -1.54 -19.24
C PHE A 84 -20.33 -2.55 -20.30
N ALA A 85 -21.31 -2.20 -21.13
CA ALA A 85 -21.91 -3.13 -22.10
C ALA A 85 -21.04 -3.46 -23.33
N LYS A 86 -19.82 -2.89 -23.46
CA LYS A 86 -18.97 -3.07 -24.65
C LYS A 86 -17.67 -3.86 -24.46
N GLU A 87 -17.28 -4.21 -23.23
CA GLU A 87 -16.14 -5.10 -22.98
C GLU A 87 -16.58 -6.42 -22.33
N GLY A 88 -17.30 -7.22 -23.14
CA GLY A 88 -17.53 -8.64 -22.89
C GLY A 88 -16.30 -9.53 -23.13
N ALA A 89 -15.12 -8.93 -23.37
CA ALA A 89 -13.85 -9.62 -23.33
C ALA A 89 -13.47 -9.86 -21.87
N GLN A 90 -13.90 -11.00 -21.33
CA GLN A 90 -13.35 -11.54 -20.09
C GLN A 90 -11.84 -11.68 -20.29
N LEU A 91 -11.06 -10.75 -19.72
CA LEU A 91 -9.60 -10.84 -19.75
C LEU A 91 -9.20 -12.22 -19.22
N PRO A 92 -8.24 -12.91 -19.85
CA PRO A 92 -7.87 -14.26 -19.44
C PRO A 92 -7.40 -14.18 -17.99
N LYS A 93 -8.17 -14.81 -17.08
CA LYS A 93 -7.70 -15.04 -15.72
C LYS A 93 -6.39 -15.78 -15.85
N ALA A 94 -5.30 -15.24 -15.30
CA ALA A 94 -3.98 -15.83 -15.41
C ALA A 94 -4.08 -17.32 -15.05
N THR A 95 -3.56 -18.20 -15.92
CA THR A 95 -3.57 -19.64 -15.67
C THR A 95 -2.55 -19.95 -14.59
N VAL A 96 -2.95 -19.70 -13.35
CA VAL A 96 -2.12 -19.83 -12.17
C VAL A 96 -1.83 -21.31 -11.91
N THR A 97 -0.53 -21.62 -11.80
CA THR A 97 -0.08 -23.00 -11.65
C THR A 97 -0.34 -23.52 -10.25
N LYS A 98 -0.38 -24.85 -10.09
CA LYS A 98 -0.58 -25.48 -8.78
C LYS A 98 0.39 -24.99 -7.69
N PRO A 99 1.71 -24.77 -7.95
CA PRO A 99 2.61 -24.19 -6.96
C PRO A 99 2.21 -22.79 -6.47
N TYR A 100 1.74 -21.91 -7.37
CA TYR A 100 1.26 -20.58 -6.99
C TYR A 100 0.06 -20.67 -6.04
N MET A 101 -0.93 -21.51 -6.38
CA MET A 101 -2.12 -21.70 -5.54
C MET A 101 -1.76 -22.24 -4.14
N VAL A 102 -0.78 -23.14 -4.03
CA VAL A 102 -0.31 -23.66 -2.74
C VAL A 102 0.38 -22.59 -1.89
N GLU A 103 1.22 -21.73 -2.47
CA GLU A 103 1.82 -20.62 -1.71
C GLU A 103 0.78 -19.55 -1.34
N LEU A 104 -0.20 -19.28 -2.19
CA LEU A 104 -1.31 -18.37 -1.88
C LEU A 104 -2.17 -18.90 -0.73
N GLU A 105 -2.58 -20.17 -0.77
CA GLU A 105 -3.29 -20.83 0.33
C GLU A 105 -2.47 -20.81 1.63
N ASN A 106 -1.17 -21.06 1.56
CA ASN A 106 -0.28 -21.01 2.71
C ASN A 106 -0.18 -19.59 3.31
N LEU A 107 -0.07 -18.57 2.47
CA LEU A 107 -0.01 -17.17 2.87
C LEU A 107 -1.33 -16.74 3.56
N LEU A 108 -2.46 -16.98 2.90
CA LEU A 108 -3.80 -16.64 3.42
C LEU A 108 -4.10 -17.38 4.74
N ARG A 109 -3.68 -18.64 4.86
CA ARG A 109 -3.82 -19.44 6.10
C ARG A 109 -2.97 -18.90 7.25
N LYS A 110 -1.81 -18.30 6.97
CA LYS A 110 -0.97 -17.66 8.01
C LYS A 110 -1.54 -16.29 8.43
N GLY A 111 -2.13 -15.53 7.52
CA GLY A 111 -2.68 -14.21 7.80
C GLY A 111 -1.66 -13.31 8.50
N VAL A 112 -2.02 -12.74 9.64
CA VAL A 112 -1.14 -11.86 10.45
C VAL A 112 0.16 -12.51 10.97
N ALA A 113 0.31 -13.82 10.82
CA ALA A 113 1.54 -14.56 11.17
C ALA A 113 2.42 -14.88 9.94
N ALA A 114 2.10 -14.33 8.76
CA ALA A 114 2.96 -14.40 7.58
C ALA A 114 4.18 -13.48 7.74
N SER A 115 5.34 -13.96 7.30
CA SER A 115 6.58 -13.17 7.25
C SER A 115 6.92 -12.74 5.81
N ALA A 116 7.88 -11.83 5.65
CA ALA A 116 8.37 -11.39 4.34
C ALA A 116 8.76 -12.58 3.42
N GLU A 117 9.32 -13.66 3.98
CA GLU A 117 9.66 -14.87 3.22
C GLU A 117 8.42 -15.63 2.69
N ASP A 118 7.25 -15.49 3.33
CA ASP A 118 5.99 -16.06 2.82
C ASP A 118 5.48 -15.30 1.60
N TYR A 119 5.50 -13.97 1.68
CA TYR A 119 5.20 -13.11 0.54
C TYR A 119 6.21 -13.33 -0.59
N GLN A 120 7.50 -13.48 -0.27
CA GLN A 120 8.54 -13.76 -1.26
C GLN A 120 8.32 -15.10 -1.99
N ARG A 121 7.91 -16.17 -1.31
CA ARG A 121 7.60 -17.44 -1.99
C ARG A 121 6.41 -17.32 -2.94
N LEU A 122 5.39 -16.52 -2.60
CA LEU A 122 4.28 -16.27 -3.51
C LEU A 122 4.70 -15.44 -4.74
N ARG A 123 5.55 -14.41 -4.56
CA ARG A 123 6.14 -13.63 -5.67
C ARG A 123 6.95 -14.53 -6.61
N VAL A 124 7.81 -15.39 -6.04
CA VAL A 124 8.59 -16.37 -6.80
C VAL A 124 7.68 -17.35 -7.55
N SER A 125 6.63 -17.88 -6.92
CA SER A 125 5.75 -18.86 -7.55
C SER A 125 4.88 -18.26 -8.65
N TYR A 126 4.54 -16.96 -8.58
CA TYR A 126 3.90 -16.24 -9.69
C TYR A 126 4.80 -16.16 -10.91
N ALA A 127 6.07 -15.78 -10.71
CA ALA A 127 7.09 -15.72 -11.75
C ALA A 127 7.33 -17.07 -12.46
N HIS A 128 7.09 -18.19 -11.79
CA HIS A 128 7.18 -19.54 -12.36
C HIS A 128 5.81 -20.13 -12.77
N SER A 129 4.81 -19.29 -13.03
CA SER A 129 3.47 -19.72 -13.46
C SER A 129 3.23 -19.50 -14.96
N ASP A 130 2.42 -20.35 -15.58
CA ASP A 130 2.02 -20.25 -16.99
C ASP A 130 1.29 -18.93 -17.32
N GLY A 131 0.71 -18.29 -16.30
CA GLY A 131 0.10 -16.96 -16.38
C GLY A 131 1.07 -15.79 -16.22
N TYR A 132 2.36 -16.02 -16.05
CA TYR A 132 3.35 -14.97 -15.84
C TYR A 132 3.55 -14.10 -17.08
N GLN A 133 3.32 -12.79 -16.94
CA GLN A 133 3.44 -11.80 -18.01
C GLN A 133 4.22 -10.57 -17.50
N PRO A 134 5.57 -10.59 -17.47
CA PRO A 134 6.38 -9.53 -16.83
C PRO A 134 6.19 -8.12 -17.41
N TYR A 135 5.78 -8.04 -18.68
CA TYR A 135 5.65 -6.79 -19.44
C TYR A 135 4.21 -6.48 -19.89
N LEU A 136 3.39 -7.50 -20.13
CA LEU A 136 2.05 -7.38 -20.73
C LEU A 136 0.91 -7.47 -19.69
N ASN A 137 1.20 -7.09 -18.43
CA ASN A 137 0.35 -7.19 -17.23
C ASN A 137 -1.16 -7.12 -17.55
N PRO A 138 -1.87 -8.27 -17.66
CA PRO A 138 -3.27 -8.29 -18.08
C PRO A 138 -4.21 -7.59 -17.08
N GLU A 139 -3.76 -7.35 -15.85
CA GLU A 139 -4.46 -6.55 -14.85
C GLU A 139 -4.41 -5.03 -15.08
N TYR A 140 -3.54 -4.52 -15.97
CA TYR A 140 -3.26 -3.08 -16.10
C TYR A 140 -4.50 -2.21 -16.35
N ALA A 141 -5.39 -2.63 -17.26
CA ALA A 141 -6.63 -1.90 -17.55
C ALA A 141 -7.57 -1.81 -16.34
N TYR A 142 -7.57 -2.83 -15.46
CA TYR A 142 -8.30 -2.78 -14.19
C TYR A 142 -7.64 -1.85 -13.18
N ILE A 143 -6.30 -1.79 -13.13
CA ILE A 143 -5.56 -0.85 -12.29
C ILE A 143 -5.82 0.60 -12.70
N GLU A 144 -5.76 0.94 -13.99
CA GLU A 144 -6.10 2.28 -14.49
C GLU A 144 -7.54 2.67 -14.14
N SER A 145 -8.50 1.76 -14.38
CA SER A 145 -9.91 1.97 -14.07
C SER A 145 -10.18 2.15 -12.57
N ALA A 146 -9.43 1.44 -11.72
CA ALA A 146 -9.49 1.58 -10.27
C ALA A 146 -8.92 2.93 -9.80
N PHE A 147 -7.77 3.37 -10.33
CA PHE A 147 -7.22 4.71 -10.04
C PHE A 147 -8.15 5.84 -10.52
N ALA A 148 -8.74 5.71 -11.71
CA ALA A 148 -9.76 6.66 -12.18
C ALA A 148 -10.96 6.72 -11.23
N SER A 149 -11.50 5.56 -10.84
CA SER A 149 -12.60 5.46 -9.87
C SER A 149 -12.23 6.06 -8.50
N MET A 150 -10.99 5.87 -8.04
CA MET A 150 -10.47 6.43 -6.79
C MET A 150 -10.38 7.97 -6.85
N ASN A 151 -9.92 8.53 -7.99
CA ASN A 151 -9.85 9.97 -8.21
C ASN A 151 -11.24 10.65 -8.31
N GLU A 152 -12.25 9.90 -8.73
CA GLU A 152 -13.66 10.33 -8.76
C GLU A 152 -14.42 10.07 -7.44
N GLU A 153 -13.73 9.61 -6.39
CA GLU A 153 -14.32 9.16 -5.11
C GLU A 153 -15.39 8.05 -5.27
N ASN A 154 -15.37 7.33 -6.39
CA ASN A 154 -16.27 6.20 -6.67
C ASN A 154 -15.71 4.91 -6.06
N TRP A 155 -15.69 4.86 -4.73
CA TRP A 155 -15.07 3.79 -3.95
C TRP A 155 -15.61 2.38 -4.29
N SER A 156 -16.90 2.28 -4.62
CA SER A 156 -17.52 1.00 -5.02
C SER A 156 -16.99 0.48 -6.36
N GLN A 157 -16.83 1.35 -7.37
CA GLN A 157 -16.17 0.95 -8.61
C GLN A 157 -14.69 0.65 -8.40
N CYS A 158 -13.99 1.47 -7.60
CA CYS A 158 -12.58 1.25 -7.28
C CYS A 158 -12.33 -0.15 -6.70
N VAL A 159 -13.08 -0.56 -5.65
CA VAL A 159 -12.99 -1.93 -5.10
C VAL A 159 -13.33 -2.97 -6.16
N GLY A 160 -14.34 -2.74 -7.01
CA GLY A 160 -14.73 -3.67 -8.06
C GLY A 160 -13.63 -3.90 -9.12
N TYR A 161 -12.92 -2.86 -9.53
CA TYR A 161 -11.80 -2.98 -10.47
C TYR A 161 -10.53 -3.53 -9.79
N ALA A 162 -10.17 -3.04 -8.60
CA ALA A 162 -9.01 -3.53 -7.85
C ALA A 162 -9.13 -5.03 -7.51
N SER A 163 -10.35 -5.49 -7.17
CA SER A 163 -10.65 -6.92 -6.98
C SER A 163 -10.37 -7.75 -8.23
N ARG A 164 -10.73 -7.25 -9.43
CA ARG A 164 -10.42 -7.96 -10.69
C ARG A 164 -8.93 -8.00 -10.98
N ALA A 165 -8.18 -6.96 -10.63
CA ALA A 165 -6.73 -6.94 -10.79
C ALA A 165 -6.05 -8.00 -9.90
N ILE A 166 -6.42 -8.10 -8.62
CA ILE A 166 -5.86 -9.13 -7.72
C ILE A 166 -6.38 -10.55 -8.01
N ASP A 167 -7.54 -10.68 -8.66
CA ASP A 167 -8.07 -11.95 -9.18
C ASP A 167 -7.23 -12.50 -10.36
N VAL A 168 -6.59 -11.60 -11.11
CA VAL A 168 -5.62 -11.94 -12.17
C VAL A 168 -4.24 -12.19 -11.55
N ASN A 169 -3.78 -11.30 -10.67
CA ASN A 169 -2.48 -11.39 -10.02
C ASN A 169 -2.54 -10.88 -8.57
N TYR A 170 -2.60 -11.79 -7.60
CA TYR A 170 -2.66 -11.43 -6.17
C TYR A 170 -1.41 -10.69 -5.67
N THR A 171 -0.27 -10.76 -6.36
CA THR A 171 0.97 -10.05 -5.97
C THR A 171 1.04 -8.63 -6.52
N ASN A 172 0.01 -8.15 -7.24
CA ASN A 172 0.00 -6.81 -7.79
C ASN A 172 -0.10 -5.73 -6.68
N LEU A 173 0.98 -4.97 -6.49
CA LEU A 173 1.10 -3.95 -5.44
C LEU A 173 0.03 -2.85 -5.57
N ASN A 174 -0.23 -2.37 -6.80
CA ASN A 174 -1.25 -1.37 -7.06
C ASN A 174 -2.65 -1.90 -6.72
N GLY A 175 -2.95 -3.15 -7.08
CA GLY A 175 -4.21 -3.82 -6.77
C GLY A 175 -4.46 -3.98 -5.28
N GLN A 176 -3.43 -4.35 -4.50
CA GLN A 176 -3.51 -4.40 -3.04
C GLN A 176 -3.68 -3.00 -2.43
N TYR A 177 -2.95 -1.99 -2.90
CA TYR A 177 -3.08 -0.60 -2.44
C TYR A 177 -4.48 -0.02 -2.70
N LEU A 178 -4.99 -0.16 -3.92
CA LEU A 178 -6.34 0.31 -4.29
C LEU A 178 -7.43 -0.43 -3.51
N SER A 179 -7.28 -1.74 -3.34
CA SER A 179 -8.22 -2.54 -2.54
C SER A 179 -8.19 -2.15 -1.06
N MET A 180 -7.03 -1.80 -0.51
CA MET A 180 -6.90 -1.26 0.85
C MET A 180 -7.63 0.09 0.99
N VAL A 181 -7.23 1.10 0.20
CA VAL A 181 -7.77 2.46 0.29
C VAL A 181 -9.28 2.48 0.10
N CYS A 182 -9.76 1.90 -0.99
CA CYS A 182 -11.17 1.99 -1.36
C CYS A 182 -12.09 1.13 -0.44
N ASN A 183 -11.57 0.11 0.25
CA ASN A 183 -12.32 -0.54 1.33
C ASN A 183 -12.36 0.31 2.61
N PHE A 184 -11.31 1.03 2.97
CA PHE A 184 -11.35 1.95 4.12
C PHE A 184 -12.34 3.09 3.89
N GLU A 185 -12.38 3.70 2.70
CA GLU A 185 -13.33 4.77 2.36
C GLU A 185 -14.80 4.28 2.34
N LEU A 186 -15.04 2.99 2.03
CA LEU A 186 -16.37 2.35 2.17
C LEU A 186 -16.73 1.96 3.61
N GLY A 187 -15.82 2.10 4.58
CA GLY A 187 -16.00 1.61 5.95
C GLY A 187 -15.82 0.09 6.11
N ASN A 188 -15.36 -0.61 5.07
CA ASN A 188 -15.05 -2.05 5.07
C ASN A 188 -13.70 -2.33 5.77
N VAL A 189 -13.51 -1.83 6.99
CA VAL A 189 -12.23 -1.81 7.71
C VAL A 189 -11.53 -3.19 7.73
N GLY A 190 -12.28 -4.28 7.95
CA GLY A 190 -11.72 -5.62 7.97
C GLY A 190 -11.12 -6.11 6.64
N LEU A 191 -11.65 -5.65 5.49
CA LEU A 191 -11.07 -5.93 4.17
C LEU A 191 -9.89 -4.97 3.90
N GLY A 192 -10.01 -3.70 4.29
CA GLY A 192 -8.93 -2.73 4.21
C GLY A 192 -7.65 -3.21 4.91
N GLU A 193 -7.78 -3.72 6.14
CA GLU A 193 -6.64 -4.28 6.90
C GLU A 193 -6.06 -5.56 6.28
N GLN A 194 -6.87 -6.39 5.61
CA GLN A 194 -6.36 -7.59 4.90
C GLN A 194 -5.51 -7.20 3.69
N HIS A 195 -5.97 -6.24 2.89
CA HIS A 195 -5.19 -5.71 1.76
C HIS A 195 -3.98 -4.91 2.22
N LYS A 196 -4.09 -4.18 3.34
CA LYS A 196 -2.96 -3.51 3.98
C LYS A 196 -1.86 -4.52 4.36
N LEU A 197 -2.24 -5.58 5.07
CA LEU A 197 -1.32 -6.64 5.49
C LEU A 197 -0.61 -7.27 4.28
N ALA A 198 -1.36 -7.52 3.20
CA ALA A 198 -0.78 -8.05 1.96
C ALA A 198 0.20 -7.06 1.30
N LEU A 199 -0.17 -5.78 1.20
CA LEU A 199 0.66 -4.73 0.64
C LEU A 199 1.97 -4.54 1.43
N ASP A 200 1.86 -4.38 2.75
CA ASP A 200 3.00 -4.24 3.67
C ASP A 200 3.97 -5.44 3.49
N GLY A 201 3.43 -6.66 3.46
CA GLY A 201 4.21 -7.89 3.34
C GLY A 201 4.92 -8.07 2.00
N PHE A 202 4.29 -7.69 0.88
CA PHE A 202 4.97 -7.68 -0.42
C PHE A 202 6.05 -6.59 -0.52
N ILE A 203 5.81 -5.41 0.06
CA ILE A 203 6.83 -4.35 0.17
C ILE A 203 8.01 -4.83 1.03
N GLU A 204 7.76 -5.47 2.17
CA GLU A 204 8.80 -6.03 3.03
C GLU A 204 9.58 -7.17 2.33
N ALA A 205 8.89 -8.01 1.55
CA ALA A 205 9.54 -9.02 0.72
C ALA A 205 10.51 -8.40 -0.29
N ILE A 206 10.19 -7.27 -0.93
CA ILE A 206 11.12 -6.54 -1.80
C ILE A 206 12.31 -5.99 -1.00
N TRP A 207 12.05 -5.30 0.13
CA TRP A 207 13.09 -4.77 1.01
C TRP A 207 14.04 -5.85 1.57
N SER A 208 13.57 -7.07 1.79
CA SER A 208 14.40 -8.18 2.27
C SER A 208 15.47 -8.65 1.27
N THR A 209 15.38 -8.22 0.01
CA THR A 209 16.30 -8.65 -1.06
C THR A 209 17.54 -7.77 -1.20
N GLY A 210 17.52 -6.53 -0.71
CA GLY A 210 18.61 -5.58 -0.89
C GLY A 210 18.29 -4.18 -0.37
N ASP A 211 19.15 -3.21 -0.70
CA ASP A 211 18.95 -1.79 -0.39
C ASP A 211 18.88 -0.89 -1.62
N GLY A 212 18.97 -1.46 -2.82
CA GLY A 212 18.86 -0.79 -4.10
C GLY A 212 20.04 0.08 -4.49
N LYS A 213 21.15 0.12 -3.73
CA LYS A 213 22.24 1.09 -3.99
C LYS A 213 23.32 0.61 -4.96
N SER A 214 23.27 -0.64 -5.40
CA SER A 214 24.25 -1.25 -6.30
C SER A 214 23.69 -2.53 -6.93
N GLU A 215 24.33 -3.04 -7.99
CA GLU A 215 24.00 -4.34 -8.60
C GLU A 215 24.02 -5.52 -7.59
N THR A 216 24.89 -5.48 -6.59
CA THR A 216 25.02 -6.57 -5.59
C THR A 216 24.00 -6.47 -4.45
N THR A 217 23.36 -5.32 -4.28
CA THR A 217 22.31 -5.05 -3.30
C THR A 217 21.00 -4.61 -3.94
N ALA A 218 20.81 -4.91 -5.23
CA ALA A 218 19.67 -4.49 -6.02
C ALA A 218 18.36 -5.12 -5.49
N PHE A 219 17.24 -4.40 -5.58
CA PHE A 219 15.93 -4.96 -5.24
C PHE A 219 15.50 -5.99 -6.28
N HIS A 220 15.08 -7.18 -5.85
CA HIS A 220 14.57 -8.18 -6.80
C HIS A 220 13.10 -7.91 -7.11
N THR A 221 12.76 -7.79 -8.39
CA THR A 221 11.37 -7.61 -8.86
C THR A 221 11.04 -8.56 -10.01
N TYR A 222 9.78 -8.96 -10.11
CA TYR A 222 9.29 -9.94 -11.07
C TYR A 222 8.41 -9.38 -12.17
N THR A 223 7.89 -8.15 -12.06
CA THR A 223 7.25 -7.47 -13.19
C THR A 223 7.68 -6.00 -13.26
N THR A 224 7.51 -5.39 -14.44
CA THR A 224 7.73 -3.95 -14.61
C THR A 224 6.73 -3.14 -13.78
N ASP A 225 5.49 -3.63 -13.59
CA ASP A 225 4.51 -2.97 -12.71
C ASP A 225 4.94 -3.02 -11.23
N GLU A 226 5.43 -4.17 -10.75
CA GLU A 226 5.91 -4.31 -9.37
C GLU A 226 7.07 -3.34 -9.06
N LEU A 227 8.02 -3.20 -9.98
CA LEU A 227 9.12 -2.24 -9.86
C LEU A 227 8.61 -0.80 -9.77
N ARG A 228 7.72 -0.39 -10.70
CA ARG A 228 7.22 1.00 -10.75
C ARG A 228 6.29 1.31 -9.58
N ALA A 229 5.43 0.37 -9.20
CA ALA A 229 4.57 0.47 -8.03
C ALA A 229 5.38 0.58 -6.75
N PHE A 230 6.45 -0.20 -6.58
CA PHE A 230 7.36 -0.08 -5.43
C PHE A 230 7.94 1.33 -5.33
N ILE A 231 8.43 1.93 -6.42
CA ILE A 231 8.95 3.31 -6.43
C ILE A 231 7.86 4.32 -6.05
N HIS A 232 6.70 4.27 -6.71
CA HIS A 232 5.61 5.22 -6.48
C HIS A 232 5.02 5.12 -5.06
N LEU A 233 4.90 3.92 -4.50
CA LEU A 233 4.39 3.69 -3.13
C LEU A 233 5.35 4.19 -2.04
N HIS A 234 6.63 4.41 -2.37
CA HIS A 234 7.59 5.12 -1.51
C HIS A 234 7.59 6.65 -1.73
N GLY A 235 6.65 7.17 -2.52
CA GLY A 235 6.49 8.61 -2.77
C GLY A 235 7.56 9.20 -3.71
N LEU A 236 8.16 8.37 -4.56
CA LEU A 236 9.22 8.79 -5.49
C LEU A 236 8.69 8.89 -6.93
N GLU A 237 9.19 9.86 -7.67
CA GLU A 237 8.95 10.04 -9.11
C GLU A 237 10.06 9.34 -9.92
N ILE A 238 9.69 8.59 -10.96
CA ILE A 238 10.65 8.04 -11.93
C ILE A 238 11.05 9.16 -12.92
N ILE A 239 12.35 9.47 -13.00
CA ILE A 239 12.92 10.36 -14.02
C ILE A 239 13.31 9.57 -15.28
N SER A 240 14.04 8.47 -15.08
CA SER A 240 14.73 7.74 -16.14
C SER A 240 14.90 6.26 -15.76
N GLN A 241 15.10 5.43 -16.78
CA GLN A 241 15.34 3.99 -16.66
C GLN A 241 16.42 3.60 -17.68
N SER A 242 17.42 2.84 -17.24
CA SER A 242 18.50 2.31 -18.08
C SER A 242 18.70 0.82 -17.82
N LEU A 243 18.80 0.02 -18.89
CA LEU A 243 19.10 -1.41 -18.82
C LEU A 243 20.61 -1.63 -18.65
N LEU A 244 21.01 -2.37 -17.62
CA LEU A 244 22.39 -2.76 -17.35
C LEU A 244 22.57 -4.28 -17.46
N HIS A 245 23.65 -4.70 -18.12
CA HIS A 245 24.12 -6.08 -18.14
C HIS A 245 25.33 -6.19 -17.20
N GLY A 246 25.11 -6.72 -16.00
CA GLY A 246 26.16 -6.94 -15.01
C GLY A 246 26.67 -8.39 -15.03
N ASP A 247 27.77 -8.67 -14.33
CA ASP A 247 28.39 -10.01 -14.30
C ASP A 247 27.46 -11.10 -13.74
N ASN A 248 26.48 -10.72 -12.91
CA ASN A 248 25.59 -11.63 -12.19
C ASN A 248 24.11 -11.56 -12.63
N GLY A 249 23.78 -10.80 -13.68
CA GLY A 249 22.40 -10.66 -14.12
C GLY A 249 22.11 -9.44 -15.00
N VAL A 250 20.82 -9.18 -15.17
CA VAL A 250 20.29 -8.01 -15.87
C VAL A 250 19.54 -7.13 -14.88
N TYR A 251 19.80 -5.84 -14.94
CA TYR A 251 19.31 -4.86 -13.97
C TYR A 251 18.65 -3.67 -14.67
N ASP A 252 17.60 -3.14 -14.04
CA ASP A 252 17.12 -1.79 -14.32
C ASP A 252 17.78 -0.83 -13.33
N LEU A 253 18.48 0.18 -13.86
CA LEU A 253 18.91 1.35 -13.12
C LEU A 253 17.83 2.44 -13.27
N MET A 254 17.22 2.81 -12.15
CA MET A 254 16.13 3.77 -12.07
C MET A 254 16.64 5.08 -11.46
N ASP A 255 16.63 6.14 -12.25
CA ASP A 255 16.81 7.49 -11.72
C ASP A 255 15.48 7.92 -11.09
N VAL A 256 15.47 8.12 -9.78
CA VAL A 256 14.27 8.51 -9.03
C VAL A 256 14.47 9.82 -8.28
N LYS A 257 13.37 10.51 -8.01
CA LYS A 257 13.35 11.81 -7.35
C LYS A 257 12.33 11.84 -6.23
N ASN A 258 12.69 12.41 -5.10
CA ASN A 258 11.72 12.82 -4.08
C ASN A 258 11.07 14.16 -4.52
N PRO A 259 9.75 14.23 -4.74
CA PRO A 259 9.08 15.45 -5.20
C PRO A 259 9.05 16.58 -4.17
N GLU A 260 9.11 16.26 -2.87
CA GLU A 260 9.10 17.24 -1.78
C GLU A 260 10.47 17.94 -1.64
N THR A 261 11.57 17.18 -1.72
CA THR A 261 12.93 17.70 -1.50
C THR A 261 13.67 18.05 -2.81
N ASN A 262 13.23 17.50 -3.94
CA ASN A 262 13.95 17.47 -5.23
C ASN A 262 15.29 16.70 -5.19
N GLU A 263 15.54 15.93 -4.13
CA GLU A 263 16.68 15.01 -4.07
C GLU A 263 16.51 13.89 -5.10
N GLN A 264 17.59 13.59 -5.83
CA GLN A 264 17.64 12.50 -6.81
C GLN A 264 18.50 11.36 -6.26
N THR A 265 18.17 10.13 -6.63
CA THR A 265 18.90 8.92 -6.22
C THR A 265 18.76 7.86 -7.30
N GLU A 266 19.82 7.08 -7.48
CA GLU A 266 19.83 5.87 -8.31
C GLU A 266 19.31 4.68 -7.50
N LEU A 267 18.37 3.90 -8.06
CA LEU A 267 17.93 2.63 -7.51
C LEU A 267 18.16 1.49 -8.51
N TYR A 268 18.86 0.47 -8.07
CA TYR A 268 19.18 -0.74 -8.84
C TYR A 268 18.13 -1.82 -8.56
N PHE A 269 17.53 -2.36 -9.61
CA PHE A 269 16.58 -3.46 -9.55
C PHE A 269 17.10 -4.65 -10.34
N ASN A 270 17.19 -5.83 -9.70
CA ASN A 270 17.50 -7.07 -10.39
C ASN A 270 16.23 -7.55 -11.12
N ILE A 271 16.27 -7.52 -12.45
CA ILE A 271 15.18 -7.91 -13.34
C ILE A 271 15.51 -9.17 -14.15
N THR A 272 16.58 -9.90 -13.79
CA THR A 272 17.11 -11.05 -14.55
C THR A 272 16.03 -12.04 -14.94
N HIS A 273 15.10 -12.35 -14.03
CA HIS A 273 13.97 -13.25 -14.29
C HIS A 273 12.99 -12.69 -15.33
N GLN A 274 12.66 -11.39 -15.23
CA GLN A 274 11.77 -10.71 -16.19
C GLN A 274 12.37 -10.78 -17.59
N PHE A 275 13.66 -10.46 -17.68
CA PHE A 275 14.41 -10.41 -18.94
C PHE A 275 14.52 -11.79 -19.60
N SER A 276 14.86 -12.85 -18.83
CA SER A 276 14.91 -14.21 -19.36
C SER A 276 13.56 -14.70 -19.89
N SER A 277 12.46 -14.35 -19.20
CA SER A 277 11.12 -14.77 -19.60
C SER A 277 10.56 -13.97 -20.79
N GLY A 278 10.95 -12.70 -20.93
CA GLY A 278 10.63 -11.90 -22.12
C GLY A 278 11.28 -12.41 -23.40
N LEU A 279 12.53 -12.89 -23.31
CA LEU A 279 13.23 -13.48 -24.46
C LEU A 279 12.63 -14.82 -24.90
N ALA A 280 12.20 -15.66 -23.97
CA ALA A 280 11.58 -16.95 -24.29
C ALA A 280 10.30 -16.81 -25.12
N GLY A 281 9.53 -15.72 -24.94
CA GLY A 281 8.33 -15.42 -25.72
C GLY A 281 8.58 -14.90 -27.14
N LEU A 282 9.83 -14.90 -27.63
CA LEU A 282 10.21 -14.49 -28.99
C LEU A 282 10.72 -15.66 -29.85
N GLU A 283 10.76 -16.88 -29.31
CA GLU A 283 11.27 -18.08 -30.02
C GLU A 283 10.17 -19.00 -30.57
N ASP A 284 8.88 -18.68 -30.33
CA ASP A 284 7.66 -19.36 -30.82
C ASP A 284 6.92 -18.54 -31.91
#